data_AF-A0A6P1ACS6-F1
#
_entry.id   AF-A0A6P1ACS6-F1
#
_cell.length_a   1.000
_cell.length_b   1.000
_cell.length_c   1.000
_cell.angle_alpha   90.00
_cell.angle_beta   90.00
_cell.angle_gamma   90.00
#
_symmetry.space_group_name_H-M   'P 1'
#
loop_
_entity.id
_entity.type
_entity.pdbx_description
1 polymer ?
#
loop_
_entity_poly.entity_id
_entity_poly.type
_entity_poly.pdbx_seq_one_letter_code
_entity_poly.pdbx_strand_id
1 'polypeptide(L)'
;MYLPVAKIFKPSRSNNIITQVNRKLGDIAVTVDTLGTAKNPEGYLVTHFQTIFRDANTGEILEREDVRDFHEKIGRYYLLTNRTIRYAEKDNPEAKPTADTSIRINDIQPLN
;
A
#
# COMPACT_ATOMS: atom_id res chain seq x y z
N MET A 1 12.87 22.54 16.63
CA MET A 1 13.95 21.62 16.23
C MET A 1 13.42 20.79 15.07
N TYR A 2 13.73 21.19 13.83
CA TYR A 2 13.28 20.51 12.62
C TYR A 2 14.12 19.23 12.46
N LEU A 3 13.49 18.05 12.47
CA LEU A 3 14.17 16.81 12.10
C LEU A 3 14.49 16.86 10.60
N PRO A 4 15.74 16.60 10.18
CA PRO A 4 16.10 16.62 8.78
C PRO A 4 15.36 15.51 8.04
N VAL A 5 14.77 15.89 6.91
CA VAL A 5 14.09 14.99 5.98
C VAL A 5 14.99 13.78 5.73
N ALA A 6 14.58 12.61 6.23
CA ALA A 6 15.25 11.35 5.98
C ALA A 6 15.55 11.25 4.48
N LYS A 7 16.82 10.93 4.15
CA LYS A 7 17.34 10.62 2.81
C LYS A 7 16.20 10.03 1.95
N ILE A 8 15.58 10.87 1.10
CA ILE A 8 14.40 10.45 0.33
C ILE A 8 14.90 9.44 -0.69
N PHE A 9 14.69 8.16 -0.42
CA PHE A 9 14.85 7.11 -1.43
C PHE A 9 13.98 7.48 -2.62
N LYS A 10 14.59 7.65 -3.80
CA LYS A 10 13.83 7.86 -5.04
C LYS A 10 13.07 6.56 -5.34
N PRO A 11 11.72 6.60 -5.45
CA PRO A 11 10.96 5.41 -5.79
C PRO A 11 11.32 4.93 -7.19
N SER A 12 11.22 3.62 -7.43
CA SER A 12 11.27 3.10 -8.80
C SER A 12 9.97 3.45 -9.52
N ARG A 13 10.06 3.70 -10.84
CA ARG A 13 8.92 4.09 -11.64
C ARG A 13 8.94 3.41 -13.01
N SER A 14 7.75 3.16 -13.56
CA SER A 14 7.53 2.76 -14.95
C SER A 14 6.33 3.52 -15.49
N ASN A 15 6.46 4.19 -16.64
CA ASN A 15 5.39 4.96 -17.28
C ASN A 15 4.66 5.93 -16.32
N ASN A 16 5.43 6.71 -15.55
CA ASN A 16 4.94 7.63 -14.50
C ASN A 16 4.21 6.98 -13.31
N ILE A 17 4.18 5.66 -13.22
CA ILE A 17 3.65 4.91 -12.08
C ILE A 17 4.79 4.58 -11.14
N ILE A 18 4.62 4.83 -9.84
CA ILE A 18 5.53 4.35 -8.81
C ILE A 18 5.36 2.83 -8.67
N THR A 19 6.42 2.09 -8.97
CA THR A 19 6.44 0.62 -8.96
C THR A 19 6.98 0.06 -7.66
N GLN A 20 7.90 0.76 -7.00
CA GLN A 20 8.41 0.36 -5.69
C GLN A 20 8.81 1.57 -4.85
N VAL A 21 8.56 1.47 -3.55
CA VAL A 21 9.05 2.40 -2.54
C VAL A 21 9.84 1.62 -1.50
N ASN A 22 10.98 2.17 -1.09
CA ASN A 22 11.73 1.68 0.06
C ASN A 22 11.85 2.81 1.08
N ARG A 23 11.52 2.54 2.35
CA ARG A 23 11.59 3.54 3.41
C ARG A 23 12.04 2.91 4.73
N LYS A 24 12.96 3.57 5.42
CA LYS A 24 13.27 3.27 6.83
C LYS A 24 12.35 4.11 7.73
N LEU A 25 11.67 3.44 8.65
CA LEU A 25 10.76 3.98 9.66
C LEU A 25 11.26 3.53 11.05
N GLY A 26 12.13 4.33 11.67
CA GLY A 26 12.79 3.92 12.91
C GLY A 26 13.62 2.65 12.70
N ASP A 27 13.37 1.63 13.50
CA ASP A 27 14.04 0.32 13.42
C ASP A 27 13.40 -0.63 12.38
N ILE A 28 12.41 -0.17 11.62
CA ILE A 28 11.74 -0.95 10.57
C ILE A 28 12.14 -0.44 9.18
N ALA A 29 12.47 -1.35 8.27
CA ALA A 29 12.61 -1.08 6.85
C ALA A 29 11.41 -1.65 6.10
N VAL A 30 10.75 -0.81 5.30
CA VAL A 30 9.54 -1.15 4.54
C VAL A 30 9.84 -1.08 3.06
N THR A 31 9.55 -2.16 2.35
CA THR A 31 9.46 -2.20 0.88
C THR A 31 8.00 -2.33 0.49
N VAL A 32 7.52 -1.47 -0.40
CA VAL A 32 6.18 -1.56 -0.99
C VAL A 32 6.32 -1.76 -2.49
N ASP A 33 5.78 -2.85 -3.01
CA ASP A 33 5.74 -3.18 -4.43
C ASP A 33 4.33 -2.94 -4.97
N THR A 34 4.19 -2.04 -5.95
CA THR A 34 2.93 -1.80 -6.65
C THR A 34 2.71 -2.91 -7.68
N LEU A 35 1.61 -3.66 -7.52
CA LEU A 35 1.27 -4.79 -8.40
C LEU A 35 0.09 -4.48 -9.32
N GLY A 36 -0.79 -3.57 -8.91
CA GLY A 36 -1.97 -3.17 -9.67
C GLY A 36 -2.32 -1.71 -9.47
N THR A 37 -2.79 -1.09 -10.55
CA THR A 37 -3.27 0.29 -10.54
C THR A 37 -4.53 0.43 -11.38
N ALA A 38 -5.40 1.37 -11.01
CA ALA A 38 -6.49 1.86 -11.85
C ALA A 38 -6.15 3.27 -12.34
N LYS A 39 -6.22 3.49 -13.66
CA LYS A 39 -6.02 4.82 -14.25
C LYS A 39 -7.31 5.64 -14.15
N ASN A 40 -7.17 6.94 -13.98
CA ASN A 40 -8.25 7.91 -14.11
C ASN A 40 -7.73 9.16 -14.85
N PRO A 41 -8.60 10.12 -15.22
CA PRO A 41 -8.16 11.31 -15.94
C PRO A 41 -7.14 12.18 -15.20
N GLU A 42 -7.01 12.03 -13.87
CA GLU A 42 -6.13 12.82 -13.01
C GLU A 42 -4.81 12.09 -12.69
N GLY A 43 -4.65 10.83 -13.11
CA GLY A 43 -3.48 10.00 -12.84
C GLY A 43 -3.82 8.53 -12.63
N TYR A 44 -3.43 7.99 -11.48
CA TYR A 44 -3.68 6.59 -11.13
C TYR A 44 -3.88 6.42 -9.62
N LEU A 45 -4.61 5.37 -9.27
CA LEU A 45 -4.75 4.85 -7.91
C LEU A 45 -4.11 3.47 -7.84
N VAL A 46 -3.40 3.18 -6.75
CA VAL A 46 -2.93 1.82 -6.48
C VAL A 46 -4.14 0.99 -6.02
N THR A 47 -4.32 -0.18 -6.63
CA THR A 47 -5.41 -1.11 -6.31
C THR A 47 -4.88 -2.43 -5.74
N HIS A 48 -3.61 -2.73 -5.95
CA HIS A 48 -2.97 -3.93 -5.41
C HIS A 48 -1.49 -3.64 -5.16
N PHE A 49 -1.03 -3.93 -3.95
CA PHE A 49 0.37 -3.84 -3.59
C PHE A 49 0.74 -4.88 -2.54
N GLN A 50 2.02 -5.20 -2.50
CA GLN A 50 2.61 -5.98 -1.42
C GLN A 50 3.52 -5.11 -0.58
N THR A 51 3.51 -5.36 0.73
CA THR A 51 4.41 -4.71 1.67
C THR A 51 5.28 -5.77 2.33
N ILE A 52 6.58 -5.49 2.47
CA ILE A 52 7.52 -6.33 3.23
C ILE A 52 8.16 -5.47 4.31
N PHE A 53 7.94 -5.85 5.55
CA PHE A 53 8.54 -5.25 6.73
C PHE A 53 9.75 -6.06 7.15
N ARG A 54 10.85 -5.35 7.43
CA ARG A 54 12.10 -5.94 7.90
C ARG A 54 12.61 -5.19 9.10
N ASP A 55 13.34 -5.87 9.97
CA ASP A 55 14.23 -5.19 10.90
C ASP A 55 15.28 -4.40 10.09
N ALA A 56 15.41 -3.11 10.37
CA ALA A 56 16.25 -2.21 9.57
C ALA A 56 17.76 -2.40 9.80
N ASN A 57 18.14 -3.10 10.86
CA ASN A 57 19.54 -3.32 11.24
C ASN A 57 20.01 -4.71 10.80
N THR A 58 19.16 -5.74 10.95
CA THR A 58 19.48 -7.13 10.62
C THR A 58 18.99 -7.53 9.22
N GLY A 59 17.97 -6.87 8.70
CA GLY A 59 17.32 -7.24 7.44
C GLY A 59 16.38 -8.44 7.55
N GLU A 60 16.15 -8.98 8.76
CA GLU A 60 15.20 -10.07 8.97
C GLU A 60 13.79 -9.66 8.54
N ILE A 61 13.11 -10.53 7.79
CA ILE A 61 11.70 -10.33 7.43
C ILE A 61 10.85 -10.58 8.66
N LEU A 62 10.12 -9.54 9.05
CA LEU A 62 9.19 -9.56 10.17
C LEU A 62 7.78 -9.92 9.69
N GLU A 63 7.41 -9.39 8.53
CA GLU A 63 6.04 -9.48 8.03
C GLU A 63 5.97 -9.19 6.52
N ARG A 64 4.97 -9.82 5.89
CA ARG A 64 4.50 -9.50 4.55
C ARG A 64 3.01 -9.29 4.53
N GLU A 65 2.57 -8.31 3.75
CA GLU A 65 1.16 -8.04 3.49
C GLU A 65 0.86 -8.09 1.98
N ASP A 66 -0.30 -8.66 1.60
CA ASP A 66 -0.95 -8.50 0.30
C ASP A 66 -2.20 -7.64 0.50
N VAL A 67 -2.19 -6.44 -0.06
CA VAL A 67 -3.26 -5.45 0.12
C VAL A 67 -3.97 -5.21 -1.20
N ARG A 68 -5.30 -5.33 -1.18
CA ARG A 68 -6.16 -5.03 -2.32
C ARG A 68 -7.17 -3.97 -1.95
N ASP A 69 -7.19 -2.91 -2.74
CA ASP A 69 -8.01 -1.73 -2.55
C ASP A 69 -8.99 -1.54 -3.70
N PHE A 70 -10.22 -1.20 -3.35
CA PHE A 70 -11.24 -0.75 -4.28
C PHE A 70 -11.64 0.68 -3.94
N HIS A 71 -11.58 1.53 -4.97
CA HIS A 71 -11.93 2.93 -4.86
C HIS A 71 -13.12 3.23 -5.76
N GLU A 72 -14.07 4.02 -5.26
CA GLU A 72 -15.23 4.48 -6.02
C GLU A 72 -15.22 6.00 -6.17
N LYS A 73 -15.70 6.49 -7.31
CA LYS A 73 -15.87 7.92 -7.53
C LYS A 73 -17.15 8.40 -6.85
N ILE A 74 -17.02 9.24 -5.85
CA ILE A 74 -18.14 9.83 -5.09
C ILE A 74 -17.97 11.34 -5.12
N GLY A 75 -18.90 12.03 -5.80
CA GLY A 75 -18.77 13.45 -6.13
C GLY A 75 -17.49 13.73 -6.94
N ARG A 76 -16.57 14.50 -6.35
CA ARG A 76 -15.28 14.87 -6.96
C ARG A 76 -14.09 14.04 -6.47
N TYR A 77 -14.30 13.04 -5.62
CA TYR A 77 -13.24 12.27 -5.01
C TYR A 77 -13.32 10.80 -5.41
N TYR A 78 -12.17 10.14 -5.50
CA TYR A 78 -12.12 8.69 -5.44
C TYR A 78 -11.86 8.29 -3.98
N LEU A 79 -12.82 7.59 -3.38
CA LEU A 79 -12.76 7.17 -1.98
C LEU A 79 -12.55 5.66 -1.90
N LEU A 80 -11.70 5.23 -0.98
CA LEU A 80 -11.54 3.81 -0.65
C LEU A 80 -12.85 3.30 -0.06
N THR A 81 -13.52 2.36 -0.73
CA THR A 81 -14.78 1.75 -0.25
C THR A 81 -14.58 0.31 0.23
N ASN A 82 -13.52 -0.35 -0.23
CA ASN A 82 -13.15 -1.69 0.23
C ASN A 82 -11.63 -1.85 0.31
N ARG A 83 -11.15 -2.46 1.39
CA ARG A 83 -9.79 -2.97 1.52
C ARG A 83 -9.80 -4.39 2.05
N THR A 84 -9.00 -5.26 1.45
CA THR A 84 -8.66 -6.58 2.00
C THR A 84 -7.17 -6.68 2.23
N ILE A 85 -6.76 -7.20 3.37
CA ILE A 85 -5.37 -7.43 3.75
C ILE A 85 -5.18 -8.91 4.07
N ARG A 86 -4.21 -9.54 3.42
CA ARG A 86 -3.66 -10.85 3.83
C ARG A 86 -2.30 -10.61 4.46
N TYR A 87 -2.06 -11.27 5.58
CA TYR A 87 -0.85 -11.18 6.37
C TYR A 87 -0.10 -12.51 6.31
N ALA A 88 1.23 -12.48 6.33
CA ALA A 88 2.06 -13.65 6.61
C ALA A 88 3.40 -13.21 7.22
N GLU A 89 3.91 -13.94 8.21
CA GLU A 89 5.23 -13.64 8.79
C GLU A 89 6.34 -13.84 7.74
N LYS A 90 6.53 -15.10 7.31
CA LYS A 90 7.66 -15.50 6.46
C LYS A 90 7.25 -16.11 5.12
N ASP A 91 5.97 -16.35 4.90
CA ASP A 91 5.43 -16.87 3.64
C ASP A 91 4.91 -15.77 2.72
N ASN A 92 4.49 -16.14 1.50
CA ASN A 92 3.78 -15.23 0.61
C ASN A 92 2.31 -15.11 1.06
N PRO A 93 1.83 -13.94 1.52
CA PRO A 93 0.44 -13.76 1.97
C PRO A 93 -0.59 -13.97 0.85
N GLU A 94 -0.22 -13.81 -0.42
CA GLU A 94 -1.13 -14.03 -1.55
C GLU A 94 -1.60 -15.49 -1.68
N ALA A 95 -0.82 -16.45 -1.16
CA ALA A 95 -1.19 -17.86 -1.18
C ALA A 95 -2.38 -18.19 -0.26
N LYS A 96 -2.75 -17.28 0.66
CA LYS A 96 -3.90 -17.46 1.54
C LYS A 96 -5.22 -17.23 0.77
N PRO A 97 -6.18 -18.18 0.82
CA PRO A 97 -7.46 -18.04 0.12
C PRO A 97 -8.34 -16.94 0.73
N THR A 98 -8.23 -16.71 2.04
CA THR A 98 -9.04 -15.75 2.80
C THR A 98 -8.21 -14.58 3.30
N ALA A 99 -8.79 -13.37 3.28
CA ALA A 99 -8.17 -12.20 3.88
C ALA A 99 -8.24 -12.27 5.41
N ASP A 100 -7.17 -11.84 6.08
CA ASP A 100 -7.11 -11.73 7.55
C ASP A 100 -7.88 -10.49 8.03
N THR A 101 -7.91 -9.42 7.22
CA THR A 101 -8.71 -8.21 7.48
C THR A 101 -9.49 -7.81 6.24
N SER A 102 -10.76 -7.46 6.43
CA SER A 102 -11.60 -6.84 5.40
C SER A 102 -12.31 -5.61 5.97
N ILE A 103 -12.17 -4.49 5.29
CA ILE A 103 -12.81 -3.22 5.62
C ILE A 103 -13.74 -2.87 4.47
N ARG A 104 -15.01 -2.58 4.77
CA ARG A 104 -15.99 -2.11 3.79
C ARG A 104 -16.73 -0.90 4.34
N ILE A 105 -16.73 0.18 3.56
CA ILE A 105 -17.49 1.40 3.88
C ILE A 105 -18.76 1.37 3.04
N ASN A 106 -19.90 1.16 3.69
CA ASN A 106 -21.19 0.91 3.01
C ASN A 106 -22.07 2.16 2.90
N ASP A 107 -21.83 3.18 3.71
CA ASP A 107 -22.66 4.38 3.72
C ASP A 107 -21.78 5.61 3.53
N ILE A 108 -21.73 6.09 2.29
CA ILE A 108 -21.01 7.29 1.90
C ILE A 108 -21.99 8.17 1.13
N GLN A 109 -22.48 9.22 1.79
CA GLN A 109 -23.36 10.20 1.18
C GLN A 109 -22.59 11.51 0.99
N PRO A 110 -22.45 12.02 -0.24
CA PRO A 110 -21.99 13.38 -0.42
C PRO A 110 -23.01 14.33 0.21
N LEU A 111 -22.54 15.27 1.02
CA LEU A 111 -23.38 16.36 1.51
C LEU A 111 -23.62 17.32 0.36
N ASN A 112 -24.90 17.62 0.11
CA ASN A 112 -25.33 18.65 -0.84
C ASN A 112 -25.25 20.05 -0.22
#